data_AF-A0A7Y2VIS3-F1
#
_entry.id   AF-A0A7Y2VIS3-F1
#
_cell.length_a   1.000
_cell.length_b   1.000
_cell.length_c   1.000
_cell.angle_alpha   90.00
_cell.angle_beta   90.00
_cell.angle_gamma   90.00
#
_symmetry.space_group_name_H-M   'P 1'
#
loop_
_entity.id
_entity.type
_entity.pdbx_description
1 polymer ?
#
loop_
_entity_poly.entity_id
_entity_poly.type
_entity_poly.pdbx_seq_one_letter_code
_entity_poly.pdbx_strand_id
1 'polypeptide(L)'
;MGLEKPVLFIDVPRRIRNPNWRELGIDPVEETIRTQVGEIVSPDALEEASAAIERLLAHPDRFRAKMRELRETMVFRLGRSVPDGAAEIARLAEERRAAREKGDS
;
A
#
# COMPACT_ATOMS: atom_id res chain seq x y z
N MET A 1 -5.83 0.89 7.34
CA MET A 1 -5.59 1.41 5.97
C MET A 1 -6.91 1.52 5.22
N GLY A 2 -7.18 2.65 4.57
CA GLY A 2 -8.46 2.98 3.94
C GLY A 2 -9.60 3.12 4.96
N LEU A 3 -10.61 2.24 4.85
CA LEU A 3 -11.84 2.25 5.65
C LEU A 3 -11.79 1.36 6.89
N GLU A 4 -10.65 0.74 7.21
CA GLU A 4 -10.48 -0.18 8.36
C GLU A 4 -11.46 -1.36 8.33
N LYS A 5 -11.82 -1.81 7.13
CA LYS A 5 -12.66 -2.97 6.89
C LYS A 5 -11.81 -4.17 6.46
N PRO A 6 -12.07 -5.38 6.99
CA PRO A 6 -11.41 -6.59 6.53
C PRO A 6 -11.73 -6.87 5.06
N VAL A 7 -10.77 -7.48 4.38
CA VAL A 7 -10.87 -7.86 2.96
C VAL A 7 -10.71 -9.36 2.83
N LEU A 8 -11.60 -10.00 2.08
CA LEU A 8 -11.42 -11.38 1.64
C LEU A 8 -10.81 -11.36 0.23
N PHE A 9 -9.65 -11.97 0.06
CA PHE A 9 -8.97 -12.06 -1.23
C PHE A 9 -9.16 -13.44 -1.84
N ILE A 10 -9.47 -13.50 -3.13
CA ILE A 10 -9.46 -14.74 -3.90
C ILE A 10 -8.10 -14.89 -4.59
N ASP A 11 -7.42 -16.03 -4.39
CA ASP A 11 -6.05 -16.23 -4.88
C ASP A 11 -6.00 -16.65 -6.35
N VAL A 12 -6.18 -15.65 -7.21
CA VAL A 12 -6.05 -15.82 -8.66
C VAL A 12 -4.61 -15.54 -9.12
N PRO A 13 -4.17 -16.11 -10.26
CA PRO A 13 -2.85 -15.85 -10.82
C PRO A 13 -2.54 -14.35 -10.94
N ARG A 14 -1.33 -13.97 -10.54
CA ARG A 14 -0.92 -12.57 -10.47
C ARG A 14 -0.75 -11.97 -11.86
N ARG A 15 -1.20 -10.72 -12.00
CA ARG A 15 -0.92 -9.92 -13.19
C ARG A 15 0.42 -9.20 -13.04
N ILE A 16 1.51 -9.85 -13.44
CA ILE A 16 2.86 -9.27 -13.38
C ILE A 16 3.01 -8.24 -14.51
N ARG A 17 3.22 -6.96 -14.15
CA ARG A 17 3.46 -5.86 -15.12
C ARG A 17 4.94 -5.48 -15.26
N ASN A 18 5.74 -5.75 -14.23
CA ASN A 18 7.20 -5.57 -14.27
C ASN A 18 7.85 -6.95 -14.17
N PRO A 19 8.33 -7.55 -15.27
CA PRO A 19 8.91 -8.90 -15.24
C PRO A 19 10.19 -9.00 -14.40
N ASN A 20 10.94 -7.90 -14.26
CA ASN A 20 12.21 -7.85 -13.54
C ASN A 20 12.04 -7.49 -12.05
N TRP A 21 10.82 -7.55 -11.51
CA TRP A 21 10.54 -7.20 -10.12
C TRP A 21 11.39 -7.99 -9.11
N ARG A 22 11.77 -9.22 -9.46
CA ARG A 22 12.61 -10.09 -8.64
C ARG A 22 14.06 -9.59 -8.52
N GLU A 23 14.54 -8.83 -9.49
CA GLU A 23 15.89 -8.26 -9.49
C GLU A 23 16.03 -7.13 -8.46
N LEU A 24 14.91 -6.54 -8.02
CA LEU A 24 14.89 -5.47 -7.01
C LEU A 24 15.16 -6.00 -5.59
N GLY A 25 15.09 -7.32 -5.37
CA GLY A 25 15.35 -7.94 -4.06
C GLY A 25 14.39 -7.52 -2.94
N ILE A 26 13.27 -6.88 -3.30
CA ILE A 26 12.26 -6.39 -2.35
C ILE A 26 10.94 -7.08 -2.67
N ASP A 27 10.30 -7.63 -1.63
CA ASP A 27 8.98 -8.22 -1.77
C ASP A 27 7.94 -7.13 -2.06
N PRO A 28 7.05 -7.34 -3.05
CA PRO A 28 5.97 -6.42 -3.32
C PRO A 28 5.09 -6.23 -2.08
N VAL A 29 4.74 -4.98 -1.80
CA VAL A 29 3.81 -4.65 -0.70
C VAL A 29 2.49 -5.39 -0.87
N GLU A 30 2.02 -5.55 -2.11
CA GLU A 30 0.80 -6.28 -2.46
C GLU A 30 0.83 -7.76 -2.07
N GLU A 31 2.02 -8.35 -1.90
CA GLU A 31 2.20 -9.73 -1.46
C GLU A 31 2.05 -9.83 0.06
N THR A 32 2.78 -8.98 0.77
CA THR A 32 2.89 -9.06 2.24
C THR A 32 1.65 -8.53 2.94
N ILE A 33 0.92 -7.58 2.32
CA ILE A 33 -0.21 -6.91 2.97
C ILE A 33 -1.49 -7.75 3.01
N ARG A 34 -1.71 -8.67 2.06
CA ARG A 34 -2.98 -9.41 1.90
C ARG A 34 -3.35 -10.22 3.15
N THR A 35 -2.38 -10.93 3.71
CA THR A 35 -2.53 -11.71 4.96
C THR A 35 -2.58 -10.81 6.20
N GLN A 36 -2.16 -9.55 6.08
CA GLN A 36 -2.18 -8.60 7.18
C GLN A 36 -3.52 -7.89 7.31
N VAL A 37 -4.15 -7.55 6.19
CA VAL A 37 -5.41 -6.78 6.12
C VAL A 37 -6.64 -7.66 5.85
N GLY A 38 -6.46 -8.97 5.81
CA GLY A 38 -7.50 -9.89 5.36
C GLY A 38 -7.13 -11.36 5.44
N GLU A 39 -7.98 -12.18 4.82
CA GLU A 39 -7.77 -13.61 4.59
C GLU A 39 -7.74 -13.90 3.09
N ILE A 40 -7.06 -14.99 2.71
CA ILE A 40 -6.92 -15.43 1.32
C ILE A 40 -7.64 -16.77 1.19
N VAL A 41 -8.49 -16.89 0.16
CA VAL A 41 -9.21 -18.12 -0.18
C VAL A 41 -8.84 -18.54 -1.60
N SER A 42 -8.59 -19.83 -1.79
CA SER A 42 -8.35 -20.40 -3.12
C SER A 42 -9.63 -20.34 -3.97
N PRO A 43 -9.54 -20.09 -5.29
CA PRO A 43 -10.67 -20.28 -6.20
C PRO A 43 -11.29 -21.68 -6.13
N ASP A 44 -10.50 -22.69 -5.73
CA ASP A 44 -10.95 -24.08 -5.63
C ASP A 44 -11.59 -24.42 -4.27
N ALA A 45 -11.60 -23.49 -3.33
CA ALA A 45 -12.12 -23.67 -1.96
C ALA A 45 -13.11 -22.56 -1.55
N LEU A 46 -13.94 -22.10 -2.49
CA LEU A 46 -14.86 -20.99 -2.28
C LEU A 46 -15.94 -21.28 -1.23
N GLU A 47 -16.22 -22.55 -0.96
CA GLU A 47 -17.07 -23.00 0.15
C GLU A 47 -16.55 -22.53 1.52
N GLU A 48 -15.24 -22.30 1.66
CA GLU A 48 -14.64 -21.78 2.90
C GLU A 48 -14.85 -20.27 3.10
N ALA A 49 -15.33 -19.56 2.06
CA ALA A 49 -15.46 -18.10 2.09
C ALA A 49 -16.38 -17.62 3.23
N SER A 50 -17.48 -18.32 3.49
CA SER A 50 -18.39 -17.99 4.60
C SER A 50 -17.68 -18.07 5.95
N ALA A 51 -16.92 -19.14 6.19
CA ALA A 51 -16.17 -19.31 7.42
C ALA A 51 -15.04 -18.26 7.55
N ALA A 52 -14.40 -17.89 6.44
CA ALA A 52 -13.40 -16.82 6.43
C ALA A 52 -14.01 -15.45 6.76
N ILE A 53 -15.21 -15.16 6.26
CA ILE A 53 -15.93 -13.93 6.59
C ILE A 53 -16.25 -13.89 8.10
N GLU A 54 -16.74 -14.98 8.67
CA GLU A 54 -17.02 -15.02 10.11
C GLU A 54 -15.77 -14.76 10.96
N ARG A 55 -14.63 -15.37 10.60
CA ARG A 55 -13.35 -15.12 11.29
C ARG A 55 -12.88 -13.67 11.18
N LEU A 56 -13.00 -13.07 9.99
CA LEU A 56 -12.66 -11.67 9.76
C LEU A 56 -13.53 -10.71 10.58
N LEU A 57 -14.78 -11.08 10.85
CA LEU A 57 -15.74 -10.27 11.59
C LEU A 57 -15.73 -10.53 13.11
N ALA A 58 -15.12 -11.61 13.59
CA ALA A 58 -15.15 -12.01 14.99
C ALA A 58 -14.49 -11.00 15.94
N HIS A 59 -13.47 -10.26 15.47
CA HIS A 59 -12.67 -9.35 16.31
C HIS A 59 -12.41 -7.99 15.63
N PRO A 60 -13.44 -7.15 15.45
CA PRO A 60 -13.31 -5.89 14.71
C PRO A 60 -12.33 -4.90 15.34
N ASP A 61 -12.23 -4.84 16.67
CA ASP A 61 -11.32 -3.92 17.36
C ASP A 61 -9.84 -4.32 17.18
N ARG A 62 -9.54 -5.62 17.25
CA ARG A 62 -8.20 -6.14 16.95
C ARG A 62 -7.81 -5.81 15.51
N PHE A 63 -8.75 -5.95 14.58
CA PHE A 63 -8.53 -5.60 13.19
C PHE A 63 -8.25 -4.10 13.02
N ARG A 64 -9.07 -3.23 13.59
CA ARG A 64 -8.87 -1.77 13.55
C ARG A 64 -7.53 -1.35 14.12
N ALA A 65 -7.11 -1.93 15.25
CA ALA A 65 -5.81 -1.66 15.86
C ALA A 65 -4.65 -2.00 14.88
N LYS A 66 -4.66 -3.22 14.32
CA LYS A 66 -3.68 -3.64 13.31
C LYS A 66 -3.69 -2.73 12.08
N MET A 67 -4.86 -2.32 11.60
CA MET A 67 -5.00 -1.43 10.45
C MET A 67 -4.47 0.00 10.70
N ARG A 68 -4.41 0.43 11.96
CA ARG A 68 -3.81 1.70 12.38
C ARG A 68 -2.29 1.59 12.41
N GLU A 69 -1.75 0.54 13.03
CA GLU A 69 -0.32 0.24 13.07
C GLU A 69 0.28 0.14 11.66
N LEU A 70 -0.39 -0.59 10.76
CA LEU A 70 0.04 -0.69 9.36
C LEU A 70 0.03 0.67 8.64
N ARG A 71 -0.93 1.54 8.97
CA ARG A 71 -1.00 2.88 8.36
C ARG A 71 0.18 3.74 8.81
N GLU A 72 0.54 3.68 10.09
CA GLU A 72 1.65 4.45 10.66
C GLU A 72 3.00 3.99 10.11
N THR A 73 3.17 2.70 9.86
CA THR A 73 4.43 2.13 9.35
C THR A 73 4.59 2.27 7.84
N MET A 74 3.50 2.23 7.07
CA MET A 74 3.59 2.16 5.60
C MET A 74 3.21 3.45 4.88
N VAL A 75 2.45 4.36 5.50
CA VAL A 75 2.01 5.60 4.85
C VAL A 75 2.92 6.75 5.25
N PHE A 76 3.86 7.08 4.36
CA PHE A 76 4.73 8.23 4.54
C PHE A 76 3.95 9.56 4.49
N ARG A 77 4.25 10.47 5.43
CA ARG A 77 3.62 11.79 5.56
C ARG A 77 2.09 11.74 5.43
N LEU A 78 1.45 10.84 6.19
CA LEU A 78 -0.01 10.73 6.25
C LEU A 78 -0.63 12.11 6.55
N GLY A 79 -1.55 12.55 5.69
CA GLY A 79 -2.23 13.85 5.82
C GLY A 79 -1.38 15.08 5.44
N ARG A 80 -0.09 14.90 5.13
CA ARG A 80 0.83 15.97 4.71
C ARG A 80 1.47 15.76 3.34
N SER A 81 1.21 14.64 2.68
CA SER A 81 1.78 14.31 1.38
C SER A 81 1.55 15.40 0.32
N VAL A 82 0.37 16.03 0.32
CA VAL A 82 0.03 17.11 -0.61
C VAL A 82 0.84 18.39 -0.36
N PRO A 83 0.76 19.03 0.82
CA PRO A 83 1.52 20.26 1.06
C PRO A 83 3.03 20.04 0.99
N ASP A 84 3.54 18.95 1.58
CA ASP A 84 4.98 18.66 1.60
C ASP A 84 5.51 18.32 0.19
N GLY A 85 4.73 17.57 -0.59
CA GLY A 85 5.07 17.26 -1.98
C GLY A 85 5.07 18.51 -2.87
N ALA A 86 4.07 19.38 -2.72
CA ALA A 86 4.00 20.64 -3.46
C ALA A 86 5.18 21.56 -3.12
N ALA A 87 5.53 21.67 -1.84
CA ALA A 87 6.68 22.45 -1.39
C ALA A 87 7.99 21.93 -1.99
N GLU A 88 8.20 20.61 -2.02
CA GLU A 88 9.42 20.02 -2.58
C GLU A 88 9.50 20.20 -4.10
N ILE A 89 8.38 20.06 -4.82
CA ILE A 89 8.33 20.34 -6.27
C ILE A 89 8.66 21.81 -6.54
N ALA A 90 8.10 22.75 -5.76
CA ALA A 90 8.38 24.17 -5.90
C ALA A 90 9.86 24.49 -5.66
N ARG A 91 10.46 23.91 -4.61
CA ARG A 91 11.90 24.04 -4.31
C ARG A 91 12.76 23.57 -5.48
N LEU A 92 12.49 22.37 -6.01
CA LEU A 92 13.22 21.81 -7.15
C LEU A 92 13.06 22.65 -8.43
N ALA A 93 11.89 23.26 -8.63
CA ALA A 93 11.64 24.14 -9.77
C ALA A 93 12.48 25.44 -9.68
N GLU A 94 12.59 26.02 -8.49
CA GLU A 94 13.37 27.24 -8.25
C GLU A 94 14.88 26.98 -8.43
N GLU A 95 15.39 25.86 -7.89
CA GLU A 95 16.79 25.47 -8.08
C GLU A 95 17.15 25.28 -9.55
N ARG A 96 16.24 24.68 -10.33
CA ARG A 96 16.42 24.51 -11.78
C ARG A 96 16.39 25.83 -12.54
N ARG A 97 15.63 26.83 -12.09
CA ARG A 97 15.63 28.18 -12.69
C ARG A 97 16.94 28.88 -12.42
N ALA A 98 17.36 28.94 -11.17
CA ALA A 98 18.61 29.57 -10.76
C ALA A 98 19.85 28.93 -11.44
N ALA A 99 19.84 27.60 -11.67
CA ALA A 99 20.91 26.92 -12.39
C ALA A 99 20.97 27.27 -13.88
N ARG A 100 19.82 27.54 -14.52
CA ARG A 100 19.77 27.98 -15.93
C ARG A 100 20.27 29.41 -16.09
N GLU A 101 19.89 30.30 -15.19
CA GLU A 101 20.34 31.70 -15.21
C GLU A 101 21.85 31.85 -15.00
N LYS A 102 22.46 30.95 -14.22
CA LYS A 102 23.92 30.91 -14.00
C LYS A 102 24.72 30.25 -15.13
N GLY A 103 24.09 29.41 -15.96
CA GLY A 103 24.73 28.73 -17.08
C GLY A 103 24.72 29.52 -18.40
N ASP A 104 23.92 30.58 -18.47
CA ASP A 104 23.80 31.51 -19.61
C ASP A 104 24.61 32.82 -19.40
N SER A 105 25.46 32.88 -18.36
CA SER A 105 26.35 34.01 -18.04
C SER A 105 27.83 33.66 -18.24
#